data_AF-A0A930Z0D4-F1
#
_entry.id   AF-A0A930Z0D4-F1
#
_cell.length_a   1.000
_cell.length_b   1.000
_cell.length_c   1.000
_cell.angle_alpha   90.00
_cell.angle_beta   90.00
_cell.angle_gamma   90.00
#
_symmetry.space_group_name_H-M   'P 1'
#
loop_
_entity.id
_entity.type
_entity.pdbx_description
1 polymer ?
#
loop_
_entity_poly.entity_id
_entity_poly.type
_entity_poly.pdbx_seq_one_letter_code
_entity_poly.pdbx_strand_id
1 'polypeptide(L)'
;MGRRPGVARSSWPIAATDLVGLAGQFGVALARVPFRRPWSGEGNMPHNVAVTVTREAVRTFMGYSSSLPIDEFRSVEMVLDDLCGFLLPPLVRSLGVTSQEDSVAGVAGIWYRPDGGAVRGTVLYLHGGGYVGTSPRMYALFVAWLCRLTGCEIFVADLRLAPEFPFPAGLEDAIVVLERLLVDGADPSRLFVGGDSSGGGLAASLIYSMTHTHHRAIAGVLLFSPEVDLLLDDPSISGNAAVDILPWNIPTSAYLHGRSPGSEPVSGAEQDVSGWPPTFVCFGGDEMFRDSISRFVDHLGKAGVDTVSLEEPGMFHVFPILMPWADASRHAYRSVAAFVHAHLPDTVSAGALGEVDESTGVAHMVNRTGTVGTSGPTPVPFLEES
;
A
#
# COMPACT_ATOMS: atom_id res chain seq x y z
N MET A 1 -5.54 3.15 17.00
CA MET A 1 -4.90 2.39 18.11
C MET A 1 -4.90 3.04 19.51
N GLY A 2 -4.27 4.20 19.79
CA GLY A 2 -4.05 4.70 21.17
C GLY A 2 -5.29 4.86 22.09
N ARG A 3 -6.50 4.92 21.52
CA ARG A 3 -7.78 5.00 22.25
C ARG A 3 -8.34 3.63 22.68
N ARG A 4 -7.71 2.52 22.30
CA ARG A 4 -8.18 1.17 22.63
C ARG A 4 -8.13 0.92 24.14
N PRO A 5 -9.13 0.23 24.72
CA PRO A 5 -9.07 -0.20 26.11
C PRO A 5 -7.82 -1.04 26.39
N GLY A 6 -7.14 -0.78 27.50
CA GLY A 6 -5.93 -1.51 27.92
C GLY A 6 -4.61 -1.01 27.33
N VAL A 7 -4.65 -0.01 26.43
CA VAL A 7 -3.45 0.59 25.84
C VAL A 7 -2.88 1.68 26.75
N ALA A 8 -1.61 1.55 27.13
CA ALA A 8 -0.91 2.53 27.96
C ALA A 8 -0.58 3.81 27.18
N ARG A 9 -0.70 4.96 27.87
CA ARG A 9 -0.47 6.30 27.32
C ARG A 9 0.17 7.22 28.35
N SER A 10 0.99 8.15 27.88
CA SER A 10 1.54 9.21 28.70
C SER A 10 0.49 10.28 29.05
N SER A 11 0.80 11.09 30.06
CA SER A 11 -0.07 12.20 30.46
C SER A 11 -0.05 13.34 29.44
N TRP A 12 -1.12 14.15 29.36
CA TRP A 12 -1.18 15.27 28.42
C TRP A 12 0.02 16.25 28.52
N PRO A 13 0.54 16.62 29.71
CA PRO A 13 1.74 17.45 29.79
C PRO A 13 2.99 16.82 29.18
N ILE A 14 3.16 15.50 29.31
CA ILE A 14 4.28 14.76 28.70
C ILE A 14 4.11 14.79 27.18
N ALA A 15 2.94 14.41 26.67
CA ALA A 15 2.62 14.45 25.25
C ALA A 15 2.83 15.85 24.63
N ALA A 16 2.43 16.92 25.34
CA ALA A 16 2.67 18.29 24.91
C ALA A 16 4.16 18.63 24.82
N THR A 17 4.97 18.14 25.76
CA THR A 17 6.43 18.30 25.74
C THR A 17 7.06 17.56 24.58
N ASP A 18 6.60 16.34 24.29
CA ASP A 18 7.08 15.55 23.15
C ASP A 18 6.73 16.20 21.81
N LEU A 19 5.54 16.79 21.69
CA LEU A 19 5.15 17.56 20.50
C LEU A 19 6.03 18.80 20.30
N VAL A 20 6.40 19.50 21.37
CA VAL A 20 7.34 20.62 21.30
C VAL A 20 8.74 20.15 20.91
N GLY A 21 9.19 19.02 21.47
CA GLY A 21 10.46 18.38 21.11
C GLY A 21 10.50 18.03 19.62
N LEU A 22 9.46 17.37 19.13
CA LEU A 22 9.30 17.02 17.72
C LEU A 22 9.31 18.25 16.82
N ALA A 23 8.56 19.31 17.16
CA ALA A 23 8.56 20.57 16.41
C ALA A 23 9.96 21.21 16.35
N GLY A 24 10.72 21.16 17.46
CA GLY A 24 12.11 21.60 17.50
C GLY A 24 13.01 20.81 16.55
N GLN A 25 12.86 19.49 16.51
CA GLN A 25 13.63 18.63 15.60
C GLN A 25 13.32 18.94 14.13
N PHE A 26 12.05 19.16 13.77
CA PHE A 26 11.68 19.59 12.42
C PHE A 26 12.40 20.89 12.01
N GLY A 27 12.50 21.86 12.92
CA GLY A 27 13.24 23.10 12.65
C GLY A 27 14.70 22.86 12.30
N VAL A 28 15.37 21.96 13.03
CA VAL A 28 16.77 21.58 12.76
C VAL A 28 16.91 20.82 11.44
N ALA A 29 15.98 19.92 11.13
CA ALA A 29 15.99 19.14 9.91
C ALA A 29 15.86 20.02 8.65
N LEU A 30 14.89 20.94 8.66
CA LEU A 30 14.69 21.88 7.56
C LEU A 30 15.91 22.77 7.33
N ALA A 31 16.61 23.16 8.40
CA ALA A 31 17.85 23.93 8.29
C ALA A 31 19.01 23.16 7.62
N ARG A 32 18.97 21.82 7.61
CA ARG A 32 20.00 20.96 6.99
C ARG A 32 19.77 20.69 5.51
N VAL A 33 18.54 20.86 5.02
CA VAL A 33 18.16 20.57 3.62
C VAL A 33 19.13 21.18 2.60
N PRO A 34 19.55 22.46 2.68
CA PRO A 34 20.46 23.05 1.69
C PRO A 34 21.81 22.34 1.56
N PHE A 35 22.27 21.65 2.62
CA PHE A 35 23.57 20.97 2.68
C PHE A 35 23.51 19.51 2.20
N ARG A 36 22.33 18.99 1.88
CA ARG A 36 22.11 17.62 1.38
C ARG A 36 22.06 17.53 -0.15
N ARG A 37 22.52 18.57 -0.85
CA ARG A 37 22.45 18.70 -2.32
C ARG A 37 21.01 18.49 -2.84
N PRO A 38 20.01 19.26 -2.35
CA PRO A 38 18.61 19.04 -2.68
C PRO A 38 18.26 19.26 -4.16
N TRP A 39 19.22 19.74 -4.95
CA TRP A 39 19.13 19.96 -6.39
C TRP A 39 19.50 18.73 -7.23
N SER A 40 20.16 17.72 -6.66
CA SER A 40 20.55 16.50 -7.40
C SER A 40 19.40 15.50 -7.50
N GLY A 41 19.22 14.92 -8.68
CA GLY A 41 18.19 13.92 -8.98
C GLY A 41 17.79 13.98 -10.46
N GLU A 42 17.00 13.01 -10.91
CA GLU A 42 16.50 12.97 -12.29
C GLU A 42 15.39 14.00 -12.56
N GLY A 43 14.72 14.48 -11.51
CA GLY A 43 13.66 15.48 -11.60
C GLY A 43 14.16 16.92 -11.76
N ASN A 44 13.22 17.86 -11.91
CA ASN A 44 13.55 19.29 -11.92
C ASN A 44 13.92 19.81 -10.52
N MET A 45 14.60 20.95 -10.44
CA MET A 45 15.13 21.47 -9.17
C MET A 45 14.04 21.67 -8.09
N PRO A 46 12.87 22.29 -8.36
CA PRO A 46 11.80 22.40 -7.36
C PRO A 46 11.28 21.04 -6.86
N HIS A 47 11.16 20.05 -7.75
CA HIS A 47 10.75 18.70 -7.40
C HIS A 47 11.78 18.01 -6.49
N ASN A 48 13.06 18.03 -6.87
CA ASN A 48 14.14 17.42 -6.08
C ASN A 48 14.25 18.07 -4.69
N VAL A 49 14.05 19.39 -4.61
CA VAL A 49 14.00 20.12 -3.34
C VAL A 49 12.81 19.64 -2.50
N ALA A 50 11.61 19.55 -3.07
CA ALA A 50 10.42 19.11 -2.34
C ALA A 50 10.56 17.66 -1.81
N VAL A 51 11.14 16.77 -2.61
CA VAL A 51 11.44 15.38 -2.20
C VAL A 51 12.45 15.37 -1.07
N THR A 52 13.54 16.14 -1.18
CA THR A 52 14.57 16.22 -0.13
C THR A 52 14.02 16.79 1.18
N VAL A 53 13.22 17.85 1.11
CA VAL A 53 12.56 18.44 2.28
C VAL A 53 11.65 17.41 2.95
N THR A 54 10.84 16.70 2.16
CA THR A 54 9.91 15.71 2.69
C THR A 54 10.66 14.55 3.34
N ARG A 55 11.70 14.04 2.68
CA ARG A 55 12.57 12.99 3.22
C ARG A 55 13.18 13.39 4.56
N GLU A 56 13.78 14.58 4.66
CA GLU A 56 14.42 15.03 5.89
C GLU A 56 13.40 15.29 7.02
N ALA A 57 12.23 15.84 6.69
CA ALA A 57 11.15 16.01 7.64
C ALA A 57 10.66 14.66 8.18
N VAL A 58 10.35 13.70 7.30
CA VAL A 58 9.88 12.37 7.71
C VAL A 58 10.96 11.61 8.47
N ARG A 59 12.21 11.62 8.00
CA ARG A 59 13.32 10.96 8.69
C ARG A 59 13.49 11.47 10.11
N THR A 60 13.33 12.78 10.30
CA THR A 60 13.40 13.40 11.63
C THR A 60 12.23 12.99 12.50
N PHE A 61 11.02 12.97 11.93
CA PHE A 61 9.84 12.46 12.62
C PHE A 61 10.02 11.01 13.06
N MET A 62 10.48 10.13 12.16
CA MET A 62 10.68 8.70 12.44
C MET A 62 11.79 8.48 13.47
N GLY A 63 12.92 9.15 13.32
CA GLY A 63 14.03 9.09 14.28
C GLY A 63 13.66 9.58 15.68
N TYR A 64 12.89 10.66 15.77
CA TYR A 64 12.40 11.15 17.07
C TYR A 64 11.35 10.20 17.66
N SER A 65 10.35 9.82 16.87
CA SER A 65 9.25 8.96 17.33
C SER A 65 9.72 7.59 17.79
N SER A 66 10.69 6.99 17.09
CA SER A 66 11.29 5.70 17.48
C SER A 66 12.17 5.79 18.73
N SER A 67 12.60 6.99 19.13
CA SER A 67 13.39 7.20 20.36
C SER A 67 12.52 7.38 21.60
N LEU A 68 11.23 7.66 21.43
CA LEU A 68 10.28 7.82 22.54
C LEU A 68 9.92 6.46 23.16
N PRO A 69 9.67 6.42 24.47
CA PRO A 69 8.88 5.36 25.08
C PRO A 69 7.55 5.13 24.33
N ILE A 70 7.09 3.89 24.26
CA ILE A 70 5.93 3.51 23.43
C ILE A 70 4.65 4.25 23.85
N ASP A 71 4.46 4.49 25.14
CA ASP A 71 3.30 5.21 25.68
C ASP A 71 3.33 6.72 25.37
N GLU A 72 4.52 7.32 25.26
CA GLU A 72 4.73 8.69 24.78
C GLU A 72 4.47 8.78 23.27
N PHE A 73 5.08 7.88 22.49
CA PHE A 73 4.85 7.79 21.05
C PHE A 73 3.37 7.70 20.70
N ARG A 74 2.59 6.88 21.42
CA ARG A 74 1.13 6.77 21.22
C ARG A 74 0.37 8.05 21.47
N SER A 75 0.84 8.85 22.42
CA SER A 75 0.18 10.11 22.74
C SER A 75 0.43 11.11 21.62
N VAL A 76 1.63 11.11 21.02
CA VAL A 76 1.93 11.86 19.78
C VAL A 76 1.09 11.34 18.62
N GLU A 77 1.01 10.01 18.45
CA GLU A 77 0.20 9.37 17.40
C GLU A 77 -1.28 9.76 17.48
N MET A 78 -1.86 9.83 18.68
CA MET A 78 -3.25 10.27 18.86
C MET A 78 -3.49 11.70 18.36
N VAL A 79 -2.54 12.61 18.60
CA VAL A 79 -2.66 13.99 18.12
C VAL A 79 -2.56 14.05 16.60
N LEU A 80 -1.69 13.25 16.01
CA LEU A 80 -1.59 13.13 14.54
C LEU A 80 -2.86 12.51 13.94
N ASP A 81 -3.42 11.48 14.58
CA ASP A 81 -4.67 10.85 14.18
C ASP A 81 -5.84 11.83 14.18
N ASP A 82 -5.95 12.67 15.23
CA ASP A 82 -6.97 13.72 15.31
C ASP A 82 -6.78 14.79 14.24
N LEU A 83 -5.53 15.18 13.98
CA LEU A 83 -5.21 16.12 12.91
C LEU A 83 -5.59 15.55 11.54
N CYS A 84 -5.29 14.28 11.28
CA CYS A 84 -5.69 13.58 10.06
C CYS A 84 -7.22 13.51 9.94
N GLY A 85 -7.93 13.20 11.03
CA GLY A 85 -9.39 13.16 11.09
C GLY A 85 -10.05 14.51 10.77
N PHE A 86 -9.37 15.63 11.04
CA PHE A 86 -9.85 16.95 10.70
C PHE A 86 -9.46 17.40 9.26
N LEU A 87 -8.20 17.19 8.87
CA LEU A 87 -7.65 17.75 7.63
C LEU A 87 -7.91 16.90 6.38
N LEU A 88 -7.93 15.57 6.50
CA LEU A 88 -7.96 14.67 5.34
C LEU A 88 -9.36 14.46 4.74
N PRO A 89 -10.49 14.47 5.47
CA PRO A 89 -11.80 14.18 4.86
C PRO A 89 -12.18 15.08 3.66
N PRO A 90 -11.90 16.40 3.66
CA PRO A 90 -12.12 17.23 2.47
C PRO A 90 -11.31 16.77 1.25
N LEU A 91 -10.06 16.35 1.45
CA LEU A 91 -9.18 15.86 0.39
C LEU A 91 -9.67 14.51 -0.14
N VAL A 92 -10.08 13.60 0.75
CA VAL A 92 -10.67 12.30 0.39
C VAL A 92 -11.91 12.50 -0.49
N ARG A 93 -12.83 13.39 -0.08
CA ARG A 93 -14.00 13.75 -0.88
C ARG A 93 -13.65 14.38 -2.22
N SER A 94 -12.60 15.20 -2.28
CA SER A 94 -12.15 15.80 -3.56
C SER A 94 -11.67 14.77 -4.58
N LEU A 95 -11.29 13.56 -4.13
CA LEU A 95 -10.94 12.43 -4.99
C LEU A 95 -12.16 11.60 -5.41
N GLY A 96 -13.38 12.00 -5.04
CA GLY A 96 -14.60 11.23 -5.31
C GLY A 96 -14.63 9.93 -4.52
N VAL A 97 -14.21 9.98 -3.26
CA VAL A 97 -14.19 8.85 -2.34
C VAL A 97 -14.89 9.26 -1.06
N THR A 98 -15.73 8.37 -0.53
CA THR A 98 -16.33 8.49 0.80
C THR A 98 -15.63 7.56 1.77
N SER A 99 -15.44 8.03 3.00
CA SER A 99 -14.91 7.21 4.09
C SER A 99 -15.96 7.01 5.19
N GLN A 100 -16.00 5.80 5.75
CA GLN A 100 -16.94 5.42 6.81
C GLN A 100 -16.23 4.52 7.83
N GLU A 101 -16.28 4.91 9.10
CA GLU A 101 -15.84 4.04 10.20
C GLU A 101 -16.82 2.88 10.38
N ASP A 102 -16.28 1.68 10.56
CA ASP A 102 -17.07 0.44 10.70
C ASP A 102 -16.25 -0.63 11.43
N SER A 103 -16.82 -1.83 11.58
CA SER A 103 -16.12 -3.01 12.06
C SER A 103 -16.44 -4.25 11.23
N VAL A 104 -15.43 -5.06 10.93
CA VAL A 104 -15.57 -6.37 10.29
C VAL A 104 -15.10 -7.42 11.28
N ALA A 105 -15.94 -8.41 11.58
CA ALA A 105 -15.66 -9.44 12.60
C ALA A 105 -15.28 -8.87 13.99
N GLY A 106 -15.76 -7.67 14.34
CA GLY A 106 -15.41 -7.00 15.60
C GLY A 106 -14.07 -6.26 15.56
N VAL A 107 -13.34 -6.31 14.46
CA VAL A 107 -12.14 -5.49 14.22
C VAL A 107 -12.58 -4.16 13.62
N ALA A 108 -12.30 -3.06 14.33
CA ALA A 108 -12.59 -1.72 13.85
C ALA A 108 -11.74 -1.37 12.62
N GLY A 109 -12.24 -0.48 11.78
CA GLY A 109 -11.51 0.02 10.62
C GLY A 109 -12.25 1.13 9.91
N ILE A 110 -11.76 1.49 8.73
CA ILE A 110 -12.38 2.51 7.88
C ILE A 110 -12.56 1.95 6.48
N TRP A 111 -13.80 1.98 6.00
CA TRP A 111 -14.14 1.75 4.61
C TRP A 111 -13.89 3.00 3.79
N TYR A 112 -13.28 2.84 2.63
CA TYR A 112 -13.17 3.84 1.58
C TYR A 112 -13.88 3.32 0.34
N ARG A 113 -14.82 4.09 -0.20
CA ARG A 113 -15.66 3.69 -1.33
C ARG A 113 -15.65 4.75 -2.42
N PRO A 114 -15.55 4.35 -3.70
CA PRO A 114 -15.64 5.31 -4.80
C PRO A 114 -17.06 5.88 -4.89
N ASP A 115 -17.16 7.18 -5.14
CA ASP A 115 -18.44 7.86 -5.30
C ASP A 115 -19.08 7.48 -6.65
N GLY A 116 -20.36 7.09 -6.63
CA GLY A 116 -21.20 7.05 -7.83
C GLY A 116 -20.88 5.97 -8.88
N GLY A 117 -20.47 4.76 -8.47
CA GLY A 117 -20.26 3.62 -9.37
C GLY A 117 -20.45 2.27 -8.69
N ALA A 118 -20.51 1.20 -9.48
CA ALA A 118 -20.46 -0.15 -8.94
C ALA A 118 -19.03 -0.47 -8.45
N VAL A 119 -18.93 -0.96 -7.22
CA VAL A 119 -17.67 -1.43 -6.64
C VAL A 119 -17.13 -2.57 -7.49
N ARG A 120 -15.88 -2.46 -7.96
CA ARG A 120 -15.28 -3.47 -8.85
C ARG A 120 -14.73 -4.68 -8.10
N GLY A 121 -14.33 -4.48 -6.86
CA GLY A 121 -13.78 -5.46 -5.95
C GLY A 121 -13.49 -4.87 -4.57
N THR A 122 -12.94 -5.68 -3.68
CA THR A 122 -12.68 -5.31 -2.28
C THR A 122 -11.19 -5.46 -2.00
N VAL A 123 -10.60 -4.52 -1.26
CA VAL A 123 -9.22 -4.63 -0.76
C VAL A 123 -9.25 -4.63 0.77
N LEU A 124 -8.74 -5.68 1.40
CA LEU A 124 -8.37 -5.63 2.82
C LEU A 124 -6.97 -5.02 2.91
N TYR A 125 -6.85 -3.85 3.52
CA TYR A 125 -5.58 -3.15 3.68
C TYR A 125 -5.07 -3.21 5.12
N LEU A 126 -3.85 -3.73 5.30
CA LEU A 126 -3.15 -3.84 6.58
C LEU A 126 -2.10 -2.75 6.64
N HIS A 127 -2.27 -1.80 7.56
CA HIS A 127 -1.40 -0.63 7.62
C HIS A 127 -0.02 -0.95 8.24
N GLY A 128 1.00 -0.20 7.82
CA GLY A 128 2.34 -0.17 8.39
C GLY A 128 2.41 0.44 9.80
N GLY A 129 3.63 0.82 10.22
CA GLY A 129 3.87 1.39 11.55
C GLY A 129 4.68 0.51 12.51
N GLY A 130 5.50 -0.40 11.97
CA GLY A 130 6.42 -1.24 12.75
C GLY A 130 5.72 -2.17 13.75
N TYR A 131 4.47 -2.57 13.45
CA TYR A 131 3.59 -3.36 14.31
C TYR A 131 3.23 -2.70 15.67
N VAL A 132 3.61 -1.45 15.89
CA VAL A 132 3.46 -0.76 17.20
C VAL A 132 2.65 0.53 17.12
N GLY A 133 2.38 1.06 15.92
CA GLY A 133 1.74 2.35 15.76
C GLY A 133 1.01 2.57 14.44
N THR A 134 0.63 3.84 14.27
CA THR A 134 -0.22 4.38 13.21
C THR A 134 -1.67 3.93 13.27
N SER A 135 -2.51 4.56 12.45
CA SER A 135 -3.95 4.33 12.42
C SER A 135 -4.51 4.32 11.00
N PRO A 136 -5.69 3.73 10.77
CA PRO A 136 -6.38 3.81 9.48
C PRO A 136 -6.60 5.22 8.92
N ARG A 137 -6.70 6.24 9.78
CA ARG A 137 -6.89 7.63 9.33
C ARG A 137 -5.62 8.22 8.71
N MET A 138 -4.44 7.80 9.16
CA MET A 138 -3.17 8.26 8.59
C MET A 138 -2.98 7.81 7.14
N TYR A 139 -3.69 6.76 6.72
CA TYR A 139 -3.65 6.20 5.37
C TYR A 139 -4.68 6.81 4.42
N ALA A 140 -5.53 7.74 4.90
CA ALA A 140 -6.73 8.17 4.17
C ALA A 140 -6.46 8.70 2.76
N LEU A 141 -5.41 9.51 2.57
CA LEU A 141 -5.11 10.10 1.27
C LEU A 141 -4.57 9.07 0.27
N PHE A 142 -3.68 8.19 0.73
CA PHE A 142 -3.14 7.10 -0.09
C PHE A 142 -4.23 6.11 -0.50
N VAL A 143 -5.05 5.67 0.46
CA VAL A 143 -6.15 4.74 0.21
C VAL A 143 -7.22 5.35 -0.68
N ALA A 144 -7.50 6.66 -0.55
CA ALA A 144 -8.41 7.35 -1.46
C ALA A 144 -7.89 7.37 -2.91
N TRP A 145 -6.57 7.55 -3.12
CA TRP A 145 -5.98 7.42 -4.46
C TRP A 145 -6.12 6.01 -5.03
N LEU A 146 -5.81 4.98 -4.22
CA LEU A 146 -6.00 3.59 -4.63
C LEU A 146 -7.46 3.28 -4.96
N CYS A 147 -8.37 3.66 -4.07
CA CYS A 147 -9.81 3.47 -4.23
C CYS A 147 -10.32 4.12 -5.52
N ARG A 148 -9.94 5.37 -5.77
CA ARG A 148 -10.29 6.11 -6.99
C ARG A 148 -9.80 5.43 -8.26
N LEU A 149 -8.54 5.00 -8.28
CA LEU A 149 -7.91 4.49 -9.50
C LEU A 149 -8.26 3.03 -9.79
N THR A 150 -8.44 2.22 -8.76
CA THR A 150 -8.82 0.80 -8.89
C THR A 150 -10.33 0.61 -9.05
N GLY A 151 -11.15 1.55 -8.54
CA GLY A 151 -12.60 1.36 -8.41
C GLY A 151 -13.00 0.30 -7.39
N CYS A 152 -12.04 -0.17 -6.57
CA CYS A 152 -12.30 -1.08 -5.47
C CYS A 152 -12.70 -0.30 -4.21
N GLU A 153 -13.56 -0.91 -3.38
CA GLU A 153 -13.69 -0.46 -2.00
C GLU A 153 -12.52 -1.01 -1.17
N ILE A 154 -12.08 -0.26 -0.18
CA ILE A 154 -10.90 -0.61 0.62
C ILE A 154 -11.27 -0.53 2.10
N PHE A 155 -11.08 -1.62 2.83
CA PHE A 155 -11.19 -1.64 4.28
C PHE A 155 -9.79 -1.58 4.90
N VAL A 156 -9.49 -0.49 5.58
CA VAL A 156 -8.24 -0.35 6.34
C VAL A 156 -8.50 -0.80 7.77
N ALA A 157 -7.95 -1.95 8.16
CA ALA A 157 -8.20 -2.54 9.47
C ALA A 157 -7.34 -1.85 10.56
N ASP A 158 -7.95 -1.43 11.67
CA ASP A 158 -7.24 -1.04 12.90
C ASP A 158 -6.92 -2.34 13.65
N LEU A 159 -5.72 -2.90 13.43
CA LEU A 159 -5.35 -4.18 14.01
C LEU A 159 -4.90 -4.02 15.47
N ARG A 160 -4.90 -5.10 16.24
CA ARG A 160 -4.18 -5.18 17.51
C ARG A 160 -2.66 -5.05 17.26
N LEU A 161 -2.02 -4.13 17.98
CA LEU A 161 -0.61 -3.78 17.83
C LEU A 161 0.18 -4.08 19.11
N ALA A 162 1.47 -4.32 18.94
CA ALA A 162 2.41 -4.52 20.03
C ALA A 162 2.68 -3.20 20.78
N PRO A 163 3.17 -3.24 22.03
CA PRO A 163 3.51 -4.40 22.85
C PRO A 163 2.33 -5.07 23.56
N GLU A 164 1.16 -4.43 23.65
CA GLU A 164 -0.03 -4.97 24.33
C GLU A 164 -0.50 -6.26 23.69
N PHE A 165 -0.41 -6.31 22.37
CA PHE A 165 -0.84 -7.44 21.57
C PHE A 165 0.29 -7.82 20.62
N PRO A 166 1.31 -8.54 21.12
CA PRO A 166 2.43 -8.99 20.28
C PRO A 166 1.97 -10.03 19.26
N PHE A 167 2.86 -10.46 18.38
CA PHE A 167 2.57 -11.52 17.44
C PHE A 167 2.06 -12.81 18.16
N PRO A 168 0.96 -13.43 17.70
CA PRO A 168 0.30 -13.25 16.40
C PRO A 168 -1.00 -12.41 16.44
N ALA A 169 -1.23 -11.55 17.43
CA ALA A 169 -2.54 -10.91 17.61
C ALA A 169 -3.04 -10.12 16.38
N GLY A 170 -2.18 -9.33 15.73
CA GLY A 170 -2.54 -8.63 14.48
C GLY A 170 -2.81 -9.57 13.31
N LEU A 171 -2.13 -10.72 13.25
CA LEU A 171 -2.36 -11.76 12.24
C LEU A 171 -3.71 -12.44 12.45
N GLU A 172 -4.04 -12.78 13.70
CA GLU A 172 -5.37 -13.31 14.06
C GLU A 172 -6.48 -12.36 13.65
N ASP A 173 -6.32 -11.05 13.91
CA ASP A 173 -7.29 -10.03 13.49
C ASP A 173 -7.45 -9.99 11.96
N ALA A 174 -6.35 -10.04 11.22
CA ALA A 174 -6.38 -10.03 9.76
C ALA A 174 -7.05 -11.29 9.19
N ILE A 175 -6.82 -12.46 9.78
CA ILE A 175 -7.47 -13.73 9.40
C ILE A 175 -8.98 -13.60 9.57
N VAL A 176 -9.46 -13.21 10.76
CA VAL A 176 -10.92 -13.15 11.02
C VAL A 176 -11.63 -12.09 10.17
N VAL A 177 -10.96 -10.97 9.87
CA VAL A 177 -11.49 -9.95 8.96
C VAL A 177 -11.63 -10.52 7.55
N LEU A 178 -10.57 -11.16 7.04
CA LEU A 178 -10.58 -11.70 5.68
C LEU A 178 -11.61 -12.82 5.51
N GLU A 179 -11.66 -13.76 6.44
CA GLU A 179 -12.69 -14.80 6.48
C GLU A 179 -14.09 -14.20 6.51
N ARG A 180 -14.28 -13.15 7.30
CA ARG A 180 -15.58 -12.49 7.42
C ARG A 180 -15.99 -11.77 6.13
N LEU A 181 -15.07 -11.09 5.45
CA LEU A 181 -15.35 -10.49 4.14
C LEU A 181 -15.85 -11.55 3.14
N LEU A 182 -15.20 -12.73 3.11
CA LEU A 182 -15.60 -13.84 2.26
C LEU A 182 -16.99 -14.39 2.64
N VAL A 183 -17.28 -14.52 3.93
CA VAL A 183 -18.59 -14.97 4.43
C VAL A 183 -19.70 -13.95 4.12
N ASP A 184 -19.42 -12.66 4.21
CA ASP A 184 -20.36 -11.57 3.91
C ASP A 184 -20.58 -11.37 2.40
N GLY A 185 -19.94 -12.19 1.55
CA GLY A 185 -20.21 -12.25 0.11
C GLY A 185 -19.20 -11.54 -0.78
N ALA A 186 -18.04 -11.12 -0.26
CA ALA A 186 -16.94 -10.66 -1.11
C ALA A 186 -16.51 -11.80 -2.04
N ASP A 187 -16.56 -11.54 -3.36
CA ASP A 187 -16.12 -12.49 -4.37
C ASP A 187 -14.59 -12.68 -4.26
N PRO A 188 -14.07 -13.89 -3.97
CA PRO A 188 -12.64 -14.13 -3.88
C PRO A 188 -11.86 -13.68 -5.12
N SER A 189 -12.47 -13.83 -6.31
CA SER A 189 -11.85 -13.41 -7.58
C SER A 189 -11.81 -11.89 -7.78
N ARG A 190 -12.40 -11.13 -6.87
CA ARG A 190 -12.38 -9.66 -6.82
C ARG A 190 -11.83 -9.13 -5.49
N LEU A 191 -11.25 -9.99 -4.66
CA LEU A 191 -10.73 -9.65 -3.34
C LEU A 191 -9.22 -9.56 -3.38
N PHE A 192 -8.65 -8.47 -2.88
CA PHE A 192 -7.22 -8.28 -2.74
C PHE A 192 -6.84 -8.10 -1.27
N VAL A 193 -5.64 -8.50 -0.92
CA VAL A 193 -5.00 -8.14 0.36
C VAL A 193 -3.89 -7.15 0.04
N GLY A 194 -3.84 -6.02 0.73
CA GLY A 194 -2.77 -5.04 0.58
C GLY A 194 -2.14 -4.68 1.92
N GLY A 195 -0.93 -4.17 1.87
CA GLY A 195 -0.28 -3.60 3.04
C GLY A 195 1.05 -2.95 2.73
N ASP A 196 1.51 -2.10 3.63
CA ASP A 196 2.79 -1.41 3.54
C ASP A 196 3.69 -1.72 4.73
N SER A 197 5.02 -1.69 4.54
CA SER A 197 5.97 -1.85 5.65
C SER A 197 5.64 -3.10 6.48
N SER A 198 5.53 -2.97 7.80
CA SER A 198 5.06 -4.03 8.71
C SER A 198 3.69 -4.62 8.34
N GLY A 199 2.77 -3.81 7.80
CA GLY A 199 1.48 -4.28 7.29
C GLY A 199 1.62 -5.13 6.03
N GLY A 200 2.63 -4.85 5.20
CA GLY A 200 3.02 -5.69 4.06
C GLY A 200 3.63 -7.02 4.50
N GLY A 201 4.48 -7.01 5.53
CA GLY A 201 4.98 -8.23 6.18
C GLY A 201 3.85 -9.07 6.80
N LEU A 202 2.89 -8.41 7.45
CA LEU A 202 1.70 -9.05 7.99
C LEU A 202 0.79 -9.62 6.90
N ALA A 203 0.66 -8.93 5.76
CA ALA A 203 -0.06 -9.43 4.60
C ALA A 203 0.60 -10.72 4.06
N ALA A 204 1.93 -10.76 3.97
CA ALA A 204 2.63 -12.00 3.60
C ALA A 204 2.35 -13.15 4.58
N SER A 205 2.41 -12.84 5.89
CA SER A 205 2.09 -13.79 6.97
C SER A 205 0.65 -14.32 6.89
N LEU A 206 -0.30 -13.46 6.52
CA LEU A 206 -1.71 -13.80 6.29
C LEU A 206 -1.85 -14.75 5.11
N ILE A 207 -1.24 -14.43 3.97
CA ILE A 207 -1.31 -15.26 2.77
C ILE A 207 -0.72 -16.64 3.02
N TYR A 208 0.45 -16.72 3.65
CA TYR A 208 1.03 -18.01 4.04
C TYR A 208 0.12 -18.82 4.98
N SER A 209 -0.52 -18.17 5.95
CA SER A 209 -1.44 -18.84 6.88
C SER A 209 -2.69 -19.38 6.17
N MET A 210 -3.10 -18.73 5.07
CA MET A 210 -4.24 -19.14 4.25
C MET A 210 -3.91 -20.25 3.26
N THR A 211 -2.77 -20.18 2.57
CA THR A 211 -2.41 -21.16 1.52
C THR A 211 -2.34 -22.59 2.06
N HIS A 212 -2.03 -22.75 3.34
CA HIS A 212 -1.98 -24.04 4.03
C HIS A 212 -3.34 -24.53 4.56
N THR A 213 -4.35 -23.66 4.64
CA THR A 213 -5.63 -23.96 5.31
C THR A 213 -6.84 -23.90 4.37
N HIS A 214 -6.80 -23.12 3.29
CA HIS A 214 -7.93 -22.90 2.39
C HIS A 214 -7.52 -22.72 0.91
N HIS A 215 -8.02 -23.58 0.02
CA HIS A 215 -7.79 -23.55 -1.44
C HIS A 215 -8.47 -22.39 -2.20
N ARG A 216 -8.68 -21.22 -1.58
CA ARG A 216 -9.34 -20.09 -2.25
C ARG A 216 -8.30 -19.03 -2.60
N ALA A 217 -7.91 -18.99 -3.87
CA ALA A 217 -7.10 -17.91 -4.40
C ALA A 217 -7.92 -16.60 -4.37
N ILE A 218 -7.46 -15.63 -3.60
CA ILE A 218 -7.89 -14.24 -3.73
C ILE A 218 -7.35 -13.68 -5.06
N ALA A 219 -7.90 -12.56 -5.54
CA ALA A 219 -7.53 -11.95 -6.81
C ALA A 219 -6.07 -11.49 -6.90
N GLY A 220 -5.49 -11.08 -5.76
CA GLY A 220 -4.08 -10.69 -5.71
C GLY A 220 -3.65 -10.06 -4.39
N VAL A 221 -2.36 -9.76 -4.31
CA VAL A 221 -1.71 -9.11 -3.15
C VAL A 221 -1.03 -7.82 -3.59
N LEU A 222 -1.18 -6.74 -2.82
CA LEU A 222 -0.67 -5.39 -3.13
C LEU A 222 0.28 -4.90 -2.03
N LEU A 223 1.59 -5.02 -2.25
CA LEU A 223 2.61 -4.71 -1.25
C LEU A 223 3.35 -3.41 -1.56
N PHE A 224 3.55 -2.58 -0.53
CA PHE A 224 4.29 -1.32 -0.62
C PHE A 224 5.42 -1.28 0.41
N SER A 225 6.67 -1.35 -0.04
CA SER A 225 7.87 -1.45 0.81
C SER A 225 7.71 -2.50 1.92
N PRO A 226 7.29 -3.76 1.63
CA PRO A 226 6.91 -4.70 2.66
C PRO A 226 8.11 -5.16 3.51
N GLU A 227 7.95 -5.18 4.83
CA GLU A 227 8.93 -5.72 5.76
C GLU A 227 8.80 -7.25 5.82
N VAL A 228 9.34 -7.91 4.79
CA VAL A 228 9.22 -9.37 4.61
C VAL A 228 10.32 -10.16 5.34
N ASP A 229 11.40 -9.51 5.79
CA ASP A 229 12.47 -10.16 6.55
C ASP A 229 12.77 -9.41 7.86
N LEU A 230 12.53 -10.07 8.99
CA LEU A 230 12.78 -9.51 10.32
C LEU A 230 14.16 -9.86 10.89
N LEU A 231 15.02 -10.58 10.14
CA LEU A 231 16.43 -10.75 10.49
C LEU A 231 17.21 -9.43 10.36
N LEU A 232 16.82 -8.59 9.39
CA LEU A 232 17.38 -7.25 9.16
C LEU A 232 18.91 -7.25 9.01
N ASP A 233 19.47 -8.25 8.32
CA ASP A 233 20.91 -8.44 8.12
C ASP A 233 21.37 -8.30 6.66
N ASP A 234 20.45 -7.95 5.74
CA ASP A 234 20.76 -7.67 4.34
C ASP A 234 21.70 -6.44 4.16
N PRO A 235 22.55 -6.42 3.11
CA PRO A 235 23.48 -5.31 2.87
C PRO A 235 22.82 -3.92 2.80
N SER A 236 21.64 -3.82 2.17
CA SER A 236 20.84 -2.59 2.10
C SER A 236 20.43 -2.03 3.45
N ILE A 237 20.27 -2.84 4.50
CA ILE A 237 19.94 -2.36 5.86
C ILE A 237 20.98 -1.35 6.32
N SER A 238 22.27 -1.69 6.21
CA SER A 238 23.36 -0.78 6.58
C SER A 238 23.71 0.21 5.48
N GLY A 239 23.67 -0.23 4.21
CA GLY A 239 24.06 0.58 3.06
C GLY A 239 23.14 1.77 2.82
N ASN A 240 21.83 1.60 3.03
CA ASN A 240 20.81 2.61 2.77
C ASN A 240 20.41 3.40 4.03
N ALA A 241 20.81 3.01 5.24
CA ALA A 241 20.47 3.71 6.48
C ALA A 241 20.80 5.22 6.48
N ALA A 242 21.81 5.63 5.70
CA ALA A 242 22.19 7.03 5.57
C ALA A 242 21.22 7.85 4.69
N VAL A 243 20.50 7.20 3.78
CA VAL A 243 19.63 7.84 2.77
C VAL A 243 18.14 7.52 2.96
N ASP A 244 17.80 6.48 3.72
CA ASP A 244 16.41 6.15 4.06
C ASP A 244 15.84 7.02 5.19
N ILE A 245 14.52 6.93 5.38
CA ILE A 245 13.76 7.56 6.46
C ILE A 245 13.64 6.67 7.70
N LEU A 246 13.84 5.35 7.55
CA LEU A 246 13.77 4.40 8.66
C LEU A 246 14.92 4.65 9.66
N PRO A 247 14.68 4.42 10.96
CA PRO A 247 15.76 4.44 11.92
C PRO A 247 16.72 3.27 11.63
N TRP A 248 18.02 3.48 11.84
CA TRP A 248 19.03 2.44 11.60
C TRP A 248 18.82 1.18 12.47
N ASN A 249 18.16 1.32 13.62
CA ASN A 249 17.84 0.27 14.57
C ASN A 249 16.32 0.03 14.62
N ILE A 250 15.77 -0.65 13.61
CA ILE A 250 14.35 -0.93 13.51
C ILE A 250 13.91 -1.84 14.68
N PRO A 251 13.03 -1.37 15.58
CA PRO A 251 12.69 -2.11 16.79
C PRO A 251 11.62 -3.17 16.52
N THR A 252 12.00 -4.45 16.50
CA THR A 252 11.09 -5.59 16.28
C THR A 252 10.73 -6.35 17.56
N SER A 253 11.45 -6.11 18.66
CA SER A 253 11.38 -6.93 19.89
C SER A 253 10.01 -6.95 20.55
N ALA A 254 9.32 -5.81 20.59
CA ALA A 254 7.97 -5.69 21.14
C ALA A 254 6.97 -6.57 20.38
N TYR A 255 7.11 -6.64 19.05
CA TYR A 255 6.28 -7.45 18.17
C TYR A 255 6.61 -8.94 18.29
N LEU A 256 7.89 -9.30 18.22
CA LEU A 256 8.35 -10.69 18.25
C LEU A 256 8.04 -11.39 19.58
N HIS A 257 8.12 -10.67 20.70
CA HIS A 257 7.83 -11.19 22.03
C HIS A 257 8.51 -12.54 22.33
N GLY A 258 9.81 -12.62 22.02
CA GLY A 258 10.63 -13.82 22.21
C GLY A 258 10.57 -14.86 21.09
N ARG A 259 9.80 -14.62 20.02
CA ARG A 259 9.83 -15.47 18.82
C ARG A 259 11.06 -15.20 17.97
N SER A 260 11.45 -16.21 17.20
CA SER A 260 12.55 -16.09 16.24
C SER A 260 12.13 -15.17 15.09
N PRO A 261 12.93 -14.14 14.75
CA PRO A 261 12.64 -13.26 13.62
C PRO A 261 12.52 -14.01 12.28
N GLY A 262 13.23 -15.12 12.10
CA GLY A 262 13.19 -15.93 10.88
C GLY A 262 12.18 -17.09 10.89
N SER A 263 11.34 -17.22 11.92
CA SER A 263 10.36 -18.32 11.97
C SER A 263 9.12 -18.06 11.13
N GLU A 264 8.51 -19.09 10.57
CA GLU A 264 7.18 -18.99 9.96
C GLU A 264 6.09 -18.99 11.06
N PRO A 265 4.98 -18.24 10.90
CA PRO A 265 4.69 -17.29 9.83
C PRO A 265 5.09 -15.84 10.20
N VAL A 266 6.14 -15.64 10.99
CA VAL A 266 6.55 -14.30 11.50
C VAL A 266 7.21 -13.44 10.41
N SER A 267 7.99 -14.06 9.54
CA SER A 267 8.73 -13.43 8.45
C SER A 267 8.45 -14.16 7.13
N GLY A 268 8.32 -13.39 6.05
CA GLY A 268 7.87 -13.83 4.73
C GLY A 268 8.98 -14.24 3.77
N ALA A 269 10.22 -13.79 4.00
CA ALA A 269 11.27 -13.84 2.98
C ALA A 269 11.65 -15.26 2.53
N GLU A 270 11.58 -16.24 3.43
CA GLU A 270 11.94 -17.65 3.15
C GLU A 270 10.71 -18.58 3.17
N GLN A 271 9.50 -18.02 3.14
CA GLN A 271 8.27 -18.81 3.18
C GLN A 271 8.07 -19.64 1.91
N ASP A 272 7.37 -20.77 2.03
CA ASP A 272 6.84 -21.45 0.85
C ASP A 272 5.80 -20.55 0.16
N VAL A 273 6.14 -20.10 -1.04
CA VAL A 273 5.27 -19.26 -1.87
C VAL A 273 4.47 -20.06 -2.91
N SER A 274 4.48 -21.39 -2.81
CA SER A 274 3.67 -22.26 -3.67
C SER A 274 2.19 -21.95 -3.50
N GLY A 275 1.51 -21.66 -4.62
CA GLY A 275 0.09 -21.32 -4.63
C GLY A 275 -0.23 -19.90 -4.15
N TRP A 276 0.77 -19.02 -4.05
CA TRP A 276 0.53 -17.60 -3.81
C TRP A 276 -0.33 -16.97 -4.94
N PRO A 277 -1.20 -16.02 -4.58
CA PRO A 277 -1.97 -15.27 -5.56
C PRO A 277 -1.04 -14.31 -6.35
N PRO A 278 -1.51 -13.78 -7.50
CA PRO A 278 -0.79 -12.74 -8.21
C PRO A 278 -0.38 -11.60 -7.28
N THR A 279 0.86 -11.12 -7.39
CA THR A 279 1.43 -10.19 -6.40
C THR A 279 2.03 -8.95 -7.08
N PHE A 280 1.58 -7.78 -6.65
CA PHE A 280 2.20 -6.50 -6.95
C PHE A 280 3.10 -6.06 -5.79
N VAL A 281 4.32 -5.64 -6.08
CA VAL A 281 5.28 -5.14 -5.09
C VAL A 281 5.87 -3.82 -5.58
N CYS A 282 5.78 -2.76 -4.78
CA CYS A 282 6.38 -1.47 -5.07
C CYS A 282 7.26 -1.00 -3.91
N PHE A 283 8.49 -0.58 -4.16
CA PHE A 283 9.44 -0.18 -3.13
C PHE A 283 10.47 0.84 -3.66
N GLY A 284 11.15 1.54 -2.75
CA GLY A 284 12.17 2.51 -3.11
C GLY A 284 13.56 1.90 -3.26
N GLY A 285 14.35 2.36 -4.23
CA GLY A 285 15.75 1.91 -4.41
C GLY A 285 16.71 2.38 -3.31
N ASP A 286 16.34 3.42 -2.55
CA ASP A 286 17.12 3.95 -1.43
C ASP A 286 16.59 3.47 -0.06
N GLU A 287 15.71 2.46 0.00
CA GLU A 287 15.15 1.98 1.26
C GLU A 287 15.94 0.82 1.87
N MET A 288 15.93 0.71 3.21
CA MET A 288 16.67 -0.30 3.95
C MET A 288 16.18 -1.73 3.69
N PHE A 289 14.92 -1.91 3.33
CA PHE A 289 14.34 -3.23 3.03
C PHE A 289 14.57 -3.70 1.59
N ARG A 290 15.19 -2.88 0.73
CA ARG A 290 15.31 -3.13 -0.71
C ARG A 290 15.75 -4.56 -1.03
N ASP A 291 16.88 -5.02 -0.47
CA ASP A 291 17.45 -6.33 -0.86
C ASP A 291 16.54 -7.49 -0.42
N SER A 292 15.92 -7.39 0.77
CA SER A 292 14.96 -8.39 1.26
C SER A 292 13.73 -8.48 0.35
N ILE A 293 13.24 -7.33 -0.13
CA ILE A 293 12.10 -7.25 -1.05
C ILE A 293 12.48 -7.80 -2.43
N SER A 294 13.65 -7.45 -2.95
CA SER A 294 14.16 -8.00 -4.23
C SER A 294 14.29 -9.51 -4.17
N ARG A 295 14.84 -10.07 -3.08
CA ARG A 295 14.95 -11.52 -2.87
C ARG A 295 13.57 -12.19 -2.79
N PHE A 296 12.62 -11.57 -2.10
CA PHE A 296 11.26 -12.05 -2.02
C PHE A 296 10.54 -12.06 -3.39
N VAL A 297 10.70 -10.99 -4.19
CA VAL A 297 10.19 -10.93 -5.57
C VAL A 297 10.82 -12.02 -6.45
N ASP A 298 12.13 -12.23 -6.35
CA ASP A 298 12.82 -13.29 -7.08
C ASP A 298 12.31 -14.68 -6.69
N HIS A 299 11.99 -14.87 -5.41
CA HIS A 299 11.43 -16.12 -4.89
C HIS A 299 10.03 -16.39 -5.45
N LEU A 300 9.13 -15.39 -5.44
CA LEU A 300 7.81 -15.46 -6.09
C LEU A 300 7.94 -15.81 -7.58
N GLY A 301 8.83 -15.14 -8.30
CA GLY A 301 9.06 -15.39 -9.72
C GLY A 301 9.58 -16.80 -10.02
N LYS A 302 10.51 -17.32 -9.20
CA LYS A 302 11.02 -18.70 -9.31
C LYS A 302 9.94 -19.76 -9.04
N ALA A 303 8.96 -19.45 -8.20
CA ALA A 303 7.81 -20.31 -7.93
C ALA A 303 6.71 -20.21 -9.01
N GLY A 304 6.85 -19.32 -10.00
CA GLY A 304 5.89 -19.14 -11.08
C GLY A 304 4.67 -18.29 -10.71
N VAL A 305 4.75 -17.51 -9.65
CA VAL A 305 3.70 -16.56 -9.26
C VAL A 305 3.70 -15.37 -10.23
N ASP A 306 2.52 -14.98 -10.74
CA ASP A 306 2.38 -13.76 -11.54
C ASP A 306 2.73 -12.54 -10.69
N THR A 307 3.92 -11.98 -10.92
CA THR A 307 4.51 -10.97 -10.05
C THR A 307 4.88 -9.72 -10.85
N VAL A 308 4.36 -8.58 -10.42
CA VAL A 308 4.75 -7.26 -10.93
C VAL A 308 5.54 -6.53 -9.84
N SER A 309 6.80 -6.24 -10.11
CA SER A 309 7.69 -5.52 -9.21
C SER A 309 8.05 -4.14 -9.77
N LEU A 310 7.96 -3.12 -8.93
CA LEU A 310 8.32 -1.73 -9.22
C LEU A 310 9.28 -1.20 -8.16
N GLU A 311 10.57 -1.23 -8.48
CA GLU A 311 11.59 -0.49 -7.74
C GLU A 311 11.68 0.93 -8.30
N GLU A 312 11.44 1.94 -7.47
CA GLU A 312 11.57 3.36 -7.85
C GLU A 312 12.95 3.90 -7.45
N PRO A 313 13.84 4.22 -8.42
CA PRO A 313 15.17 4.72 -8.14
C PRO A 313 15.13 6.01 -7.31
N GLY A 314 15.98 6.08 -6.29
CA GLY A 314 16.10 7.27 -5.46
C GLY A 314 14.90 7.52 -4.52
N MET A 315 13.91 6.62 -4.45
CA MET A 315 12.81 6.72 -3.49
C MET A 315 13.13 5.99 -2.17
N PHE A 316 12.58 6.51 -1.07
CA PHE A 316 12.72 5.96 0.28
C PHE A 316 11.52 5.10 0.68
N HIS A 317 11.60 4.51 1.88
CA HIS A 317 10.55 3.65 2.43
C HIS A 317 9.15 4.28 2.37
N VAL A 318 8.17 3.54 1.86
CA VAL A 318 6.75 3.94 1.75
C VAL A 318 6.51 5.32 1.09
N PHE A 319 7.37 5.71 0.14
CA PHE A 319 7.21 6.95 -0.61
C PHE A 319 5.80 7.16 -1.23
N PRO A 320 5.03 6.14 -1.67
CA PRO A 320 3.69 6.37 -2.20
C PRO A 320 2.73 6.89 -1.14
N ILE A 321 2.91 6.53 0.13
CA ILE A 321 2.08 7.01 1.24
C ILE A 321 2.51 8.42 1.65
N LEU A 322 3.81 8.68 1.68
CA LEU A 322 4.37 9.92 2.25
C LEU A 322 4.49 11.08 1.25
N MET A 323 4.53 10.78 -0.04
CA MET A 323 4.63 11.77 -1.12
C MET A 323 3.58 11.55 -2.20
N PRO A 324 2.27 11.61 -1.89
CA PRO A 324 1.20 11.31 -2.87
C PRO A 324 1.18 12.26 -4.09
N TRP A 325 1.89 13.38 -4.00
CA TRP A 325 2.03 14.38 -5.05
C TRP A 325 3.21 14.11 -6.00
N ALA A 326 4.17 13.25 -5.62
CA ALA A 326 5.37 12.97 -6.41
C ALA A 326 5.06 12.12 -7.64
N ASP A 327 5.83 12.30 -8.72
CA ASP A 327 5.61 11.56 -9.96
C ASP A 327 5.91 10.06 -9.81
N ALA A 328 6.89 9.68 -8.98
CA ALA A 328 7.12 8.30 -8.58
C ALA A 328 5.87 7.68 -7.91
N SER A 329 5.24 8.39 -6.97
CA SER A 329 4.01 7.92 -6.31
C SER A 329 2.86 7.77 -7.31
N ARG A 330 2.71 8.72 -8.24
CA ARG A 330 1.71 8.63 -9.31
C ARG A 330 1.99 7.49 -10.27
N HIS A 331 3.25 7.16 -10.53
CA HIS A 331 3.63 5.99 -11.28
C HIS A 331 3.21 4.71 -10.53
N ALA A 332 3.59 4.58 -9.25
CA ALA A 332 3.16 3.47 -8.40
C ALA A 332 1.63 3.30 -8.39
N TYR A 333 0.87 4.39 -8.25
CA TYR A 333 -0.59 4.36 -8.26
C TYR A 333 -1.19 3.90 -9.59
N ARG A 334 -0.61 4.31 -10.72
CA ARG A 334 -1.06 3.84 -12.04
C ARG A 334 -0.70 2.36 -12.25
N SER A 335 0.48 1.94 -11.81
CA SER A 335 0.96 0.57 -11.95
C SER A 335 0.13 -0.41 -11.12
N VAL A 336 -0.17 -0.07 -9.86
CA VAL A 336 -1.06 -0.91 -9.03
C VAL A 336 -2.49 -0.93 -9.57
N ALA A 337 -3.01 0.18 -10.12
CA ALA A 337 -4.32 0.19 -10.74
C ALA A 337 -4.38 -0.69 -12.00
N ALA A 338 -3.35 -0.64 -12.85
CA ALA A 338 -3.22 -1.50 -14.01
C ALA A 338 -3.17 -2.98 -13.60
N PHE A 339 -2.38 -3.31 -12.57
CA PHE A 339 -2.32 -4.65 -12.01
C PHE A 339 -3.68 -5.15 -11.51
N VAL A 340 -4.38 -4.35 -10.70
CA VAL A 340 -5.71 -4.69 -10.19
C VAL A 340 -6.70 -4.88 -11.33
N HIS A 341 -6.70 -4.01 -12.33
CA HIS A 341 -7.60 -4.14 -13.48
C HIS A 341 -7.34 -5.39 -14.33
N ALA A 342 -6.08 -5.80 -14.48
CA ALA A 342 -5.72 -7.02 -15.20
C ALA A 342 -6.18 -8.31 -14.48
N HIS A 343 -6.33 -8.24 -13.16
CA HIS A 343 -6.69 -9.37 -12.30
C HIS A 343 -8.14 -9.37 -11.83
N LEU A 344 -8.92 -8.36 -12.21
CA LEU A 344 -10.36 -8.35 -12.01
C LEU A 344 -11.04 -9.09 -13.17
N PRO A 345 -11.99 -10.00 -12.90
CA PRO A 345 -12.77 -10.61 -13.96
C PRO A 345 -13.55 -9.53 -14.71
N ASP A 346 -13.58 -9.66 -16.04
CA ASP A 346 -14.37 -8.80 -16.92
C ASP A 346 -15.78 -8.66 -16.36
N THR A 347 -16.25 -7.42 -16.22
CA THR A 347 -17.67 -7.16 -16.02
C THR A 347 -18.38 -7.66 -17.26
N VAL A 348 -18.88 -8.90 -17.23
CA VAL A 348 -19.92 -9.32 -18.15
C VAL A 348 -21.05 -8.32 -17.91
N SER A 349 -21.26 -7.44 -18.88
CA SER A 349 -22.41 -6.56 -18.90
C SER A 349 -23.64 -7.45 -18.70
N ALA A 350 -24.36 -7.26 -17.60
CA ALA A 350 -25.68 -7.84 -17.40
C ALA A 350 -26.61 -7.24 -18.47
N GLY A 351 -26.57 -7.82 -19.68
CA GLY A 351 -27.15 -7.24 -20.88
C GLY A 351 -26.86 -8.04 -22.14
N ALA A 352 -26.78 -9.37 -22.05
CA ALA A 352 -26.88 -10.28 -23.20
C ALA A 352 -27.17 -11.72 -22.73
N LEU A 353 -28.18 -11.91 -21.89
CA LEU A 353 -28.86 -13.21 -21.78
C LEU A 353 -30.16 -13.11 -22.57
N GLY A 354 -30.00 -13.14 -23.90
CA GLY A 354 -31.06 -13.41 -24.85
C GLY A 354 -30.76 -14.75 -25.51
N GLU A 355 -31.40 -15.78 -24.99
CA GLU A 355 -31.76 -17.07 -25.61
C GLU A 355 -30.69 -17.90 -26.33
N VAL A 356 -30.43 -19.06 -25.71
CA VAL A 356 -30.05 -20.28 -26.42
C VAL A 356 -31.26 -20.75 -27.23
N ASP A 357 -31.14 -20.77 -28.56
CA ASP A 357 -31.98 -21.64 -29.40
C ASP A 357 -31.09 -22.74 -29.99
N GLU A 358 -31.21 -23.93 -29.42
CA GLU A 358 -30.69 -25.19 -29.97
C GLU A 358 -31.55 -25.63 -31.17
N SER A 359 -31.50 -24.94 -32.29
CA SER A 359 -31.99 -25.51 -33.55
C SER A 359 -31.50 -24.75 -34.78
N THR A 360 -30.28 -25.07 -35.25
CA THR A 360 -29.90 -25.21 -36.67
C THR A 360 -28.37 -25.14 -36.80
N GLY A 361 -27.72 -26.30 -36.74
CA GLY A 361 -26.33 -26.41 -37.10
C GLY A 361 -26.14 -26.22 -38.61
N VAL A 362 -25.79 -25.01 -39.05
CA VAL A 362 -25.07 -24.76 -40.32
C VAL A 362 -24.22 -23.50 -40.19
N ALA A 363 -22.90 -23.66 -40.24
CA ALA A 363 -21.97 -22.55 -40.43
C ALA A 363 -21.92 -22.15 -41.91
N HIS A 364 -22.28 -20.92 -42.26
CA HIS A 364 -22.03 -20.35 -43.58
C HIS A 364 -21.09 -19.13 -43.48
N MET A 365 -19.85 -19.34 -43.91
CA MET A 365 -18.97 -18.28 -44.38
C MET A 365 -19.52 -17.76 -45.72
N VAL A 366 -19.80 -16.45 -45.83
CA VAL A 366 -19.99 -15.79 -47.13
C VAL A 366 -19.16 -14.52 -47.16
N ASN A 367 -18.10 -14.59 -47.96
CA ASN A 367 -17.30 -13.48 -48.45
C ASN A 367 -17.94 -12.99 -49.77
N ARG A 368 -18.23 -11.69 -49.92
CA ARG A 368 -18.60 -11.09 -51.23
C ARG A 368 -18.05 -9.67 -51.38
N THR A 369 -16.95 -9.58 -52.13
CA THR A 369 -16.64 -8.53 -53.12
C THR A 369 -17.81 -8.35 -54.10
N GLY A 370 -18.16 -7.22 -54.73
CA GLY A 370 -17.65 -5.85 -54.86
C GLY A 370 -18.29 -5.22 -56.12
N THR A 371 -18.38 -3.88 -56.22
CA THR A 371 -18.34 -3.06 -57.46
C THR A 371 -18.33 -1.56 -57.06
N VAL A 372 -17.19 -0.87 -57.14
CA VAL A 372 -16.68 -0.01 -58.24
C VAL A 372 -17.50 1.27 -58.49
N GLY A 373 -16.91 2.41 -58.11
CA GLY A 373 -17.19 3.75 -58.63
C GLY A 373 -15.90 4.57 -58.61
N THR A 374 -15.36 4.87 -59.80
CA THR A 374 -14.08 5.53 -60.06
C THR A 374 -14.24 7.03 -60.29
N SER A 375 -13.43 7.87 -59.65
CA SER A 375 -12.85 9.07 -60.28
C SER A 375 -11.61 9.52 -59.51
N GLY A 376 -10.49 9.63 -60.25
CA GLY A 376 -9.18 10.05 -59.77
C GLY A 376 -8.98 11.58 -59.72
N PRO A 377 -7.73 12.05 -59.50
CA PRO A 377 -7.45 13.19 -58.63
C PRO A 377 -7.07 14.48 -59.37
N THR A 378 -7.00 15.61 -58.65
CA THR A 378 -6.34 16.85 -59.11
C THR A 378 -5.75 17.61 -57.90
N PRO A 379 -4.58 18.27 -58.01
CA PRO A 379 -3.70 18.58 -56.89
C PRO A 379 -3.73 20.05 -56.38
N VAL A 380 -3.18 20.20 -55.16
CA VAL A 380 -2.56 21.32 -54.41
C VAL A 380 -2.46 22.71 -55.08
N PRO A 381 -2.60 23.81 -54.30
CA PRO A 381 -1.43 24.66 -54.10
C PRO A 381 -1.16 25.10 -52.65
N PHE A 382 0.14 25.23 -52.37
CA PHE A 382 0.82 25.96 -51.29
C PHE A 382 0.44 27.45 -51.24
N LEU A 383 0.53 28.06 -50.05
CA LEU A 383 0.99 29.43 -49.72
C LEU A 383 1.20 29.47 -48.18
N GLU A 384 2.42 29.39 -47.64
CA GLU A 384 3.42 30.45 -47.36
C GLU A 384 3.03 31.55 -46.35
N GLU A 385 3.81 31.56 -45.26
CA GLU A 385 4.28 32.62 -44.34
C GLU A 385 3.39 33.78 -43.86
N SER A 386 3.24 33.84 -42.52
CA SER A 386 3.69 34.98 -41.68
C SER A 386 3.87 34.55 -40.23
#